data_AF-A0A2M8DEZ9-F1
#
_entry.id   AF-A0A2M8DEZ9-F1
#
_cell.length_a   1.000
_cell.length_b   1.000
_cell.length_c   1.000
_cell.angle_alpha   90.00
_cell.angle_beta   90.00
_cell.angle_gamma   90.00
#
_symmetry.space_group_name_H-M   'P 1'
#
loop_
_entity.id
_entity.type
_entity.pdbx_description
1 polymer ?
#
loop_
_entity_poly.entity_id
_entity_poly.type
_entity_poly.pdbx_seq_one_letter_code
_entity_poly.pdbx_strand_id
1 'polypeptide(L)'
;MIRLLLAVALCLATLPAFADPDGEEPAVQASSLVRAHLERSRQLEEAGQSEAAGAELEKVLQLTGNLPAAHFQRAELFVKQGDTAAAIDAYTHAIEAIALQQYLE
;
A
#
# COMPACT_ATOMS: atom_id res chain seq x y z
N MET A 1 28.39 -6.16 34.37
CA MET A 1 27.82 -5.82 33.04
C MET A 1 26.68 -6.75 32.61
N ILE A 2 26.00 -7.44 33.53
CA ILE A 2 24.88 -8.36 33.23
C ILE A 2 23.50 -7.69 33.36
N ARG A 3 23.45 -6.44 33.85
CA ARG A 3 22.20 -5.67 34.01
C ARG A 3 21.67 -5.04 32.72
N LEU A 4 22.46 -4.98 31.63
CA LEU A 4 21.98 -4.44 30.34
C LEU A 4 21.20 -5.50 29.52
N LEU A 5 21.49 -6.80 29.72
CA LEU A 5 20.79 -7.89 29.03
C LEU A 5 19.37 -8.13 29.58
N LEU A 6 19.12 -7.77 30.84
CA LEU A 6 17.82 -7.99 31.49
C LEU A 6 16.75 -6.97 31.07
N ALA A 7 17.15 -5.79 30.58
CA ALA A 7 16.20 -4.80 30.04
C ALA A 7 15.73 -5.15 28.62
N VAL A 8 16.54 -5.86 27.84
CA VAL A 8 16.15 -6.36 26.50
C VAL A 8 15.22 -7.57 26.62
N ALA A 9 15.35 -8.37 27.68
CA ALA A 9 14.49 -9.52 27.94
C ALA A 9 13.08 -9.14 28.46
N LEU A 10 12.90 -7.96 29.06
CA LEU A 10 11.60 -7.52 29.62
C LEU A 10 10.78 -6.65 28.66
N CYS A 11 11.24 -6.44 27.42
CA CYS A 11 10.49 -5.77 26.36
C CYS A 11 9.77 -6.75 25.42
N LEU A 12 9.78 -8.05 25.74
CA LEU A 12 9.05 -9.10 25.00
C LEU A 12 7.72 -9.51 25.65
N ALA A 13 7.28 -8.81 26.72
CA ALA A 13 6.08 -9.16 27.48
C ALA A 13 4.83 -8.31 27.14
N THR A 14 4.76 -7.75 25.94
CA THR A 14 3.48 -7.29 25.35
C THR A 14 3.27 -7.96 24.00
N LEU A 15 3.43 -9.28 23.98
CA LEU A 15 2.78 -10.11 22.98
C LEU A 15 1.26 -9.99 23.21
N PRO A 16 0.45 -9.52 22.23
CA PRO A 16 -0.94 -9.90 22.22
C PRO A 16 -0.96 -11.42 22.04
N ALA A 17 -1.32 -12.11 23.12
CA ALA A 17 -1.66 -13.52 23.11
C ALA A 17 -2.98 -13.71 22.35
N PHE A 18 -2.93 -13.70 21.02
CA PHE A 18 -3.88 -14.36 20.13
C PHE A 18 -3.29 -14.41 18.71
N ALA A 19 -2.23 -15.22 18.55
CA ALA A 19 -1.80 -15.66 17.23
C ALA A 19 -2.68 -16.86 16.86
N ASP A 20 -3.67 -16.62 16.00
CA ASP A 20 -4.34 -17.70 15.26
C ASP A 20 -3.27 -18.54 14.53
N PRO A 21 -3.43 -19.88 14.42
CA PRO A 21 -2.47 -20.73 13.72
C PRO A 21 -2.42 -20.47 12.20
N ASP A 22 -3.35 -19.66 11.67
CA ASP A 22 -3.41 -19.18 10.28
C ASP A 22 -3.16 -17.66 10.17
N GLY A 23 -2.72 -16.99 11.25
CA GLY A 23 -2.51 -15.54 11.30
C GLY A 23 -1.25 -15.13 10.54
N GLU A 24 -1.39 -14.70 9.29
CA GLU A 24 -0.31 -14.09 8.53
C GLU A 24 0.31 -12.92 9.32
N GLU A 25 1.65 -12.82 9.36
CA GLU A 25 2.34 -11.74 10.05
C GLU A 25 1.78 -10.37 9.64
N PRO A 26 1.66 -9.37 10.55
CA PRO A 26 0.99 -8.11 10.25
C PRO A 26 1.57 -7.35 9.05
N ALA A 27 2.86 -7.49 8.76
CA ALA A 27 3.48 -6.94 7.55
C ALA A 27 3.06 -7.71 6.27
N VAL A 28 2.96 -9.04 6.34
CA VAL A 28 2.44 -9.89 5.27
C VAL A 28 0.96 -9.57 5.03
N GLN A 29 0.20 -9.34 6.09
CA GLN A 29 -1.21 -8.99 6.04
C GLN A 29 -1.46 -7.59 5.44
N ALA A 30 -0.63 -6.59 5.80
CA ALA A 30 -0.66 -5.28 5.16
C ALA A 30 -0.33 -5.39 3.66
N SER A 31 0.68 -6.18 3.30
CA SER A 31 1.06 -6.44 1.91
C SER A 31 -0.04 -7.20 1.14
N SER A 32 -0.71 -8.18 1.76
CA SER A 32 -1.79 -8.93 1.13
C SER A 32 -3.05 -8.07 0.93
N LEU A 33 -3.39 -7.21 1.89
CA LEU A 33 -4.46 -6.21 1.76
C LEU A 33 -4.16 -5.20 0.65
N VAL A 34 -2.93 -4.69 0.56
CA VAL A 34 -2.50 -3.78 -0.52
C VAL A 34 -2.71 -4.42 -1.89
N ARG A 35 -2.24 -5.67 -2.08
CA ARG A 35 -2.45 -6.40 -3.33
C ARG A 35 -3.92 -6.62 -3.63
N ALA A 36 -4.72 -6.97 -2.62
CA ALA A 36 -6.16 -7.20 -2.79
C ALA A 36 -6.89 -5.93 -3.26
N HIS A 37 -6.58 -4.78 -2.67
CA HIS A 37 -7.17 -3.50 -3.08
C HIS A 37 -6.72 -3.08 -4.50
N LEU A 38 -5.44 -3.29 -4.86
CA LEU A 38 -4.96 -3.03 -6.22
C LEU A 38 -5.64 -3.90 -7.29
N GLU A 39 -5.80 -5.19 -7.01
CA GLU A 39 -6.45 -6.10 -7.96
C GLU A 39 -7.94 -5.79 -8.08
N ARG A 40 -8.60 -5.47 -6.96
CA ARG A 40 -10.00 -5.05 -6.97
C ARG A 40 -10.21 -3.75 -7.73
N SER A 41 -9.33 -2.76 -7.56
CA SER A 41 -9.32 -1.52 -8.35
C SER A 41 -9.31 -1.84 -9.84
N ARG A 42 -8.38 -2.69 -10.29
CA ARG A 42 -8.26 -3.12 -11.69
C ARG A 42 -9.54 -3.76 -12.22
N GLN A 43 -10.16 -4.66 -11.44
CA GLN A 43 -11.41 -5.30 -11.82
C GLN A 43 -12.59 -4.33 -11.90
N LEU A 44 -12.68 -3.38 -10.96
CA LEU A 44 -13.69 -2.33 -10.98
C LEU A 44 -13.52 -1.41 -12.19
N GLU A 45 -12.27 -1.12 -12.55
CA GLU A 45 -11.90 -0.33 -13.70
C GLU A 45 -12.28 -1.02 -15.01
N GLU A 46 -11.99 -2.32 -15.15
CA GLU A 46 -12.43 -3.16 -16.28
C GLU A 46 -13.97 -3.23 -16.38
N ALA A 47 -14.67 -3.16 -15.24
CA ALA A 47 -16.12 -3.10 -15.16
C ALA A 47 -16.71 -1.70 -15.43
N GLY A 48 -15.88 -0.68 -15.70
CA GLY A 48 -16.29 0.71 -15.94
C GLY A 48 -16.70 1.47 -14.66
N GLN A 49 -16.45 0.91 -13.49
CA GLN A 49 -16.76 1.50 -12.18
C GLN A 49 -15.59 2.35 -11.68
N SER A 50 -15.20 3.36 -12.46
CA SER A 50 -13.98 4.15 -12.22
C SER A 50 -13.94 4.85 -10.85
N GLU A 51 -15.08 5.33 -10.34
CA GLU A 51 -15.14 5.95 -9.01
C GLU A 51 -14.84 4.94 -7.89
N ALA A 52 -15.41 3.74 -7.99
CA ALA A 52 -15.16 2.66 -7.04
C ALA A 52 -13.70 2.17 -7.12
N ALA A 53 -13.13 2.09 -8.32
CA ALA A 53 -11.71 1.78 -8.50
C ALA A 53 -10.80 2.82 -7.82
N GLY A 54 -11.10 4.11 -7.98
CA GLY A 54 -10.41 5.20 -7.29
C GLY A 54 -10.45 5.07 -5.76
N ALA A 55 -11.60 4.70 -5.20
CA ALA A 55 -11.75 4.48 -3.76
C ALA A 55 -10.89 3.30 -3.24
N GLU A 56 -10.74 2.23 -4.02
CA GLU A 56 -9.85 1.13 -3.66
C GLU A 56 -8.37 1.56 -3.70
N LEU A 57 -7.98 2.39 -4.66
CA LEU A 57 -6.63 2.95 -4.73
C LEU A 57 -6.32 3.91 -3.59
N GLU A 58 -7.32 4.67 -3.13
CA GLU A 58 -7.15 5.53 -1.96
C GLU A 58 -6.86 4.72 -0.69
N LYS A 59 -7.49 3.55 -0.51
CA LYS A 59 -7.16 2.62 0.58
C LYS A 59 -5.72 2.12 0.49
N VAL A 60 -5.23 1.82 -0.72
CA VAL A 60 -3.83 1.42 -0.92
C VAL A 60 -2.87 2.52 -0.45
N LEU A 61 -3.14 3.76 -0.84
CA LEU A 61 -2.33 4.92 -0.45
C LEU A 61 -2.39 5.19 1.06
N GLN A 62 -3.52 4.93 1.72
CA GLN A 62 -3.61 5.01 3.19
C GLN A 62 -2.76 3.95 3.90
N LEU A 63 -2.64 2.74 3.32
CA LEU A 63 -1.86 1.64 3.91
C LEU A 63 -0.35 1.77 3.69
N THR A 64 0.06 2.35 2.56
CA THR A 64 1.47 2.37 2.11
C THR A 64 2.07 3.76 2.05
N GLY A 65 1.25 4.81 2.17
CA GLY A 65 1.63 6.21 1.99
C GLY A 65 1.83 6.57 0.52
N ASN A 66 2.87 6.01 -0.09
CA ASN A 66 3.29 6.35 -1.45
C ASN A 66 3.74 5.10 -2.21
N LEU A 67 2.78 4.39 -2.79
CA LEU A 67 3.04 3.22 -3.61
C LEU A 67 2.99 3.58 -5.10
N PRO A 68 4.08 3.37 -5.86
CA PRO A 68 4.11 3.66 -7.29
C PRO A 68 2.97 3.03 -8.09
N ALA A 69 2.65 1.77 -7.79
CA ALA A 69 1.61 1.03 -8.48
C ALA A 69 0.22 1.65 -8.31
N ALA A 70 -0.07 2.24 -7.15
CA ALA A 70 -1.36 2.89 -6.91
C ALA A 70 -1.48 4.19 -7.72
N HIS A 71 -0.41 5.00 -7.76
CA HIS A 71 -0.36 6.21 -8.58
C HIS A 71 -0.46 5.91 -10.08
N PHE A 72 0.19 4.83 -10.53
CA PHE A 72 0.08 4.36 -11.91
C PHE A 72 -1.37 3.99 -12.28
N GLN A 73 -2.07 3.18 -11.47
CA GLN A 73 -3.47 2.82 -11.75
C GLN A 73 -4.41 4.04 -11.69
N ARG A 74 -4.16 5.01 -10.80
CA ARG A 74 -4.91 6.27 -10.78
C ARG A 74 -4.74 7.05 -12.09
N ALA A 75 -3.52 7.06 -12.64
CA ALA A 75 -3.26 7.70 -13.92
C ALA A 75 -4.04 7.02 -15.06
N GLU A 76 -4.07 5.69 -15.09
CA GLU A 76 -4.86 4.94 -16.09
C GLU A 76 -6.37 5.25 -16.00
N LEU A 77 -6.90 5.36 -14.78
CA LEU A 77 -8.28 5.80 -14.54
C LEU A 77 -8.55 7.19 -15.13
N PHE A 78 -7.65 8.15 -14.91
CA PHE A 78 -7.78 9.50 -15.46
C PHE A 78 -7.63 9.53 -16.99
N VAL A 79 -6.75 8.69 -17.57
CA VAL A 79 -6.63 8.52 -19.02
C VAL A 79 -7.95 8.06 -19.62
N LYS A 80 -8.62 7.06 -19.04
CA LYS A 80 -9.92 6.58 -19.54
C LYS A 80 -11.04 7.61 -19.39
N GLN A 81 -10.95 8.47 -18.38
CA GLN A 81 -11.90 9.58 -18.18
C GLN A 81 -11.63 10.77 -19.11
N GLY A 82 -10.49 10.79 -19.80
CA GLY A 82 -10.05 11.90 -20.64
C GLY A 82 -9.42 13.06 -19.86
N ASP A 83 -9.25 12.93 -18.54
CA ASP A 83 -8.57 13.92 -17.71
C ASP A 83 -7.04 13.75 -17.82
N THR A 84 -6.51 14.29 -18.92
CA THR A 84 -5.08 14.19 -19.23
C THR A 84 -4.22 14.91 -18.19
N ALA A 85 -4.72 15.99 -17.59
CA ALA A 85 -3.97 16.75 -16.59
C ALA A 85 -3.80 15.93 -15.31
N ALA A 86 -4.89 15.34 -14.80
CA ALA A 86 -4.84 14.47 -13.64
C ALA A 86 -4.04 13.19 -13.89
N ALA A 87 -4.07 12.65 -15.12
CA ALA A 87 -3.23 11.51 -15.50
C ALA A 87 -1.73 11.83 -15.43
N ILE A 88 -1.31 12.98 -15.96
CA ILE A 88 0.10 13.42 -15.93
C ILE A 88 0.57 13.61 -14.48
N ASP A 89 -0.25 14.24 -13.65
CA ASP A 89 0.05 14.44 -12.23
C ASP A 89 0.24 13.10 -11.51
N ALA A 90 -0.69 12.16 -11.71
CA ALA A 90 -0.61 10.83 -11.13
C ALA A 90 0.61 10.03 -11.63
N TYR A 91 0.96 10.09 -12.93
CA TYR A 91 2.18 9.47 -13.44
C TYR A 91 3.45 10.11 -12.85
N THR A 92 3.45 11.42 -12.65
CA THR A 92 4.58 12.14 -12.05
C THR A 92 4.82 11.64 -10.63
N HIS A 93 3.76 11.54 -9.82
CA HIS A 93 3.86 10.96 -8.48
C HIS A 93 4.34 9.51 -8.49
N ALA A 94 3.91 8.68 -9.46
CA ALA A 94 4.41 7.32 -9.58
C ALA A 94 5.92 7.29 -9.83
N ILE A 95 6.43 8.17 -10.70
CA ILE A 95 7.86 8.28 -11.02
C ILE A 95 8.65 8.78 -9.80
N GLU A 96 8.15 9.81 -9.12
CA GLU A 96 8.76 10.35 -7.90
C GLU A 96 8.83 9.29 -6.80
N ALA A 97 7.77 8.50 -6.63
CA ALA A 97 7.73 7.41 -5.66
C ALA A 97 8.76 6.32 -5.97
N ILE A 98 8.93 5.93 -7.24
CA ILE A 98 9.95 4.98 -7.66
C ILE A 98 11.34 5.54 -7.36
N ALA A 99 11.61 6.77 -7.76
CA ALA A 99 12.90 7.41 -7.55
C ALA A 99 13.24 7.52 -6.06
N LEU A 100 12.24 7.84 -5.23
CA LEU A 100 12.40 7.92 -3.78
C LEU A 100 12.67 6.54 -3.17
N GLN A 101 11.95 5.50 -3.58
CA GLN A 101 12.18 4.13 -3.10
C GLN A 101 13.60 3.66 -3.43
N GLN A 102 14.06 3.87 -4.66
CA GLN A 102 15.42 3.50 -5.09
C GLN A 102 16.53 4.23 -4.33
N TYR A 103 16.27 5.45 -3.84
CA TYR A 103 17.26 6.21 -3.08
C TYR A 103 17.35 5.78 -1.61
N LEU A 104 16.34 5.09 -1.08
CA LEU A 104 16.26 4.68 0.33
C LEU A 104 16.78 3.25 0.58
N GLU A 105 17.05 2.48 -0.47
CA GLU A 105 17.69 1.15 -0.43
C GLU A 105 19.22 1.23 -0.57
#